data_AF-A0A510BDM2-F1
#
_entry.id   AF-A0A510BDM2-F1
#
_cell.length_a   1.000
_cell.length_b   1.000
_cell.length_c   1.000
_cell.angle_alpha   90.00
_cell.angle_beta   90.00
_cell.angle_gamma   90.00
#
_symmetry.space_group_name_H-M   'P 1'
#
loop_
_entity.id
_entity.type
_entity.pdbx_description
1 polymer ?
#
loop_
_entity_poly.entity_id
_entity_poly.type
_entity_poly.pdbx_seq_one_letter_code
_entity_poly.pdbx_strand_id
1 'polypeptide(L)'
;MDREIYRFLRSLNINFRKKTLRELLEEEKPHVVINGKRHRIKKRELNLLKELTDNLDLKIPIVLEIDASLESGTVKISGREEVKVISKILGRDISPFSEESTLYIYKPELKIVRRHLPTTTVYLFRMGPVIE
;
A
#
# COMPACT_ATOMS: atom_id res chain seq x y z
N MET A 1 -22.15 12.60 16.35
CA MET A 1 -21.68 12.12 15.03
C MET A 1 -22.52 10.90 14.64
N ASP A 2 -23.04 10.83 13.42
CA ASP A 2 -24.12 9.91 13.04
C ASP A 2 -23.71 8.42 13.03
N ARG A 3 -24.53 7.54 13.62
CA ARG A 3 -24.29 6.08 13.69
C ARG A 3 -24.24 5.43 12.31
N GLU A 4 -24.90 6.05 11.32
CA GLU A 4 -24.87 5.60 9.93
C GLU A 4 -23.55 5.91 9.24
N ILE A 5 -22.97 7.08 9.51
CA ILE A 5 -21.62 7.45 9.04
C ILE A 5 -20.59 6.47 9.60
N TYR A 6 -20.69 6.12 10.89
CA TYR A 6 -19.78 5.14 11.49
C TYR A 6 -19.87 3.74 10.87
N ARG A 7 -21.09 3.27 10.55
CA ARG A 7 -21.31 2.00 9.86
C ARG A 7 -20.81 2.03 8.42
N PHE A 8 -21.07 3.11 7.69
CA PHE A 8 -20.56 3.32 6.34
C PHE A 8 -19.03 3.33 6.32
N LEU A 9 -18.40 4.06 7.23
CA LEU A 9 -16.94 4.12 7.31
C LEU A 9 -16.32 2.79 7.77
N ARG A 10 -16.95 2.04 8.69
CA ARG A 10 -16.53 0.64 8.97
C ARG A 10 -16.69 -0.27 7.75
N SER A 11 -17.68 -0.05 6.89
CA SER A 11 -17.84 -0.81 5.66
C SER A 11 -16.75 -0.51 4.62
N LEU A 12 -16.03 0.61 4.77
CA LEU A 12 -14.83 0.92 4.00
C LEU A 12 -13.58 0.17 4.51
N ASN A 13 -13.66 -0.57 5.62
CA ASN A 13 -12.55 -1.43 6.06
C ASN A 13 -12.29 -2.47 4.98
N ILE A 14 -11.22 -2.21 4.21
CA ILE A 14 -10.81 -3.07 3.12
C ILE A 14 -10.20 -4.33 3.74
N ASN A 15 -10.76 -5.48 3.40
CA ASN A 15 -10.20 -6.78 3.75
C ASN A 15 -9.45 -7.30 2.54
N PHE A 16 -8.16 -7.55 2.66
CA PHE A 16 -7.37 -8.13 1.59
C PHE A 16 -6.49 -9.26 2.12
N ARG A 17 -6.33 -10.29 1.30
CA ARG A 17 -5.34 -11.34 1.55
C ARG A 17 -4.07 -10.99 0.80
N LYS A 18 -2.99 -10.78 1.55
CA LYS A 18 -1.70 -10.51 0.94
C LYS A 18 -1.08 -11.79 0.34
N LYS A 19 -0.35 -11.63 -0.75
CA LYS A 19 0.56 -12.63 -1.32
C LYS A 19 1.96 -12.05 -1.41
N THR A 20 2.98 -12.88 -1.38
CA THR A 20 4.36 -12.43 -1.60
C THR A 20 4.58 -12.06 -3.07
N LEU A 21 5.60 -11.24 -3.31
CA LEU A 21 6.05 -10.92 -4.66
C LEU A 21 6.46 -12.20 -5.41
N ARG A 22 7.11 -13.15 -4.73
CA ARG A 22 7.44 -14.48 -5.26
C ARG A 22 6.22 -15.21 -5.81
N GLU A 23 5.20 -15.41 -4.97
CA GLU A 23 3.97 -16.11 -5.35
C GLU A 23 3.33 -15.49 -6.60
N LEU A 24 3.25 -14.15 -6.61
CA LEU A 24 2.62 -13.43 -7.72
C LEU A 24 3.44 -13.45 -9.02
N LEU A 25 4.77 -13.56 -8.95
CA LEU A 25 5.63 -13.68 -10.14
C LEU A 25 5.49 -15.04 -10.83
N GLU A 26 5.23 -16.09 -10.05
CA GLU A 26 5.07 -17.46 -10.54
C GLU A 26 3.66 -17.72 -11.12
N GLU A 27 2.68 -16.88 -10.80
CA GLU A 27 1.32 -16.99 -11.33
C GLU A 27 1.25 -16.62 -12.84
N GLU A 28 0.57 -17.47 -13.63
CA GLU A 28 0.25 -17.15 -15.02
C GLU A 28 -0.62 -15.87 -15.11
N LYS A 29 -1.62 -15.77 -14.21
CA LYS A 29 -2.56 -14.65 -14.09
C LYS A 29 -2.55 -14.10 -12.65
N PRO A 30 -1.56 -13.24 -12.31
CA PRO A 30 -1.37 -12.77 -10.95
C PRO A 30 -2.59 -12.02 -10.42
N HIS A 31 -3.01 -12.33 -9.21
CA HIS A 31 -4.14 -11.68 -8.56
C HIS A 31 -4.09 -11.76 -7.04
N VAL A 32 -4.71 -10.78 -6.41
CA VAL A 32 -4.99 -10.76 -4.95
C VAL A 32 -6.49 -10.75 -4.72
N VAL A 33 -6.92 -11.14 -3.51
CA VAL A 33 -8.33 -11.07 -3.11
C VAL A 33 -8.53 -9.85 -2.23
N ILE A 34 -9.42 -8.95 -2.65
CA ILE A 34 -9.80 -7.74 -1.93
C ILE A 34 -11.32 -7.73 -1.81
N ASN A 35 -11.84 -7.59 -0.60
CA ASN A 35 -13.27 -7.66 -0.25
C ASN A 35 -13.97 -8.87 -0.89
N GLY A 36 -13.31 -10.03 -0.84
CA GLY A 36 -13.83 -11.29 -1.39
C GLY A 36 -13.78 -11.40 -2.92
N LYS A 37 -13.35 -10.36 -3.64
CA LYS A 37 -13.25 -10.36 -5.11
C LYS A 37 -11.82 -10.52 -5.57
N ARG A 38 -11.61 -11.14 -6.73
CA ARG A 38 -10.30 -11.24 -7.36
C ARG A 38 -9.96 -9.93 -8.06
N HIS A 39 -8.81 -9.35 -7.71
CA HIS A 39 -8.25 -8.17 -8.36
C HIS A 39 -6.96 -8.59 -9.07
N ARG A 40 -6.95 -8.43 -10.39
CA ARG A 40 -5.78 -8.75 -11.21
C ARG A 40 -4.63 -7.80 -10.88
N ILE A 41 -3.44 -8.37 -10.72
CA ILE A 41 -2.18 -7.65 -10.58
C ILE A 41 -1.47 -7.60 -11.94
N LYS A 42 -0.96 -6.43 -12.32
CA LYS A 42 -0.23 -6.27 -13.57
C LYS A 42 1.19 -6.80 -13.44
N LYS A 43 1.59 -7.75 -14.30
CA LYS A 43 2.95 -8.33 -14.32
C LYS A 43 4.06 -7.28 -14.41
N ARG A 44 3.85 -6.20 -15.19
CA ARG A 44 4.82 -5.11 -15.28
C ARG A 44 5.12 -4.43 -13.93
N GLU A 45 4.13 -4.36 -13.03
CA GLU A 45 4.32 -3.77 -11.69
C GLU A 45 5.09 -4.74 -10.78
N LEU A 46 4.87 -6.06 -10.93
CA LEU A 46 5.65 -7.08 -10.22
C LEU A 46 7.11 -7.08 -10.65
N ASN A 47 7.37 -6.96 -11.95
CA ASN A 47 8.73 -6.87 -12.49
C ASN A 47 9.43 -5.60 -11.98
N LEU A 48 8.74 -4.45 -11.99
CA LEU A 48 9.27 -3.23 -11.40
C LEU A 48 9.60 -3.42 -9.91
N LEU A 49 8.72 -4.05 -9.13
CA LEU A 49 9.01 -4.34 -7.72
C LEU A 49 10.25 -5.22 -7.54
N LYS A 50 10.43 -6.23 -8.40
CA LYS A 50 11.61 -7.11 -8.42
C LYS A 50 12.90 -6.35 -8.76
N GLU A 51 12.83 -5.30 -9.58
CA GLU A 51 13.97 -4.43 -9.87
C GLU A 51 14.30 -3.50 -8.69
N LEU A 52 13.30 -3.17 -7.87
CA LEU A 52 13.43 -2.23 -6.75
C LEU A 52 13.84 -2.89 -5.42
N THR A 53 13.58 -4.19 -5.23
CA THR A 53 13.99 -4.93 -4.03
C THR A 53 14.33 -6.39 -4.37
N ASP A 54 15.38 -6.90 -3.73
CA ASP A 54 15.74 -8.33 -3.75
C ASP A 54 14.84 -9.17 -2.83
N ASN A 55 14.05 -8.53 -1.96
CA ASN A 55 13.16 -9.21 -1.03
C ASN A 55 11.86 -9.65 -1.73
N LEU A 56 11.86 -10.89 -2.22
CA LEU A 56 10.70 -11.51 -2.86
C LEU A 56 9.57 -11.87 -1.87
N ASP A 57 9.79 -11.77 -0.57
CA ASP A 57 8.76 -11.97 0.46
C ASP A 57 7.95 -10.69 0.74
N LEU A 58 8.24 -9.58 0.04
CA LEU A 58 7.43 -8.37 0.05
C LEU A 58 5.96 -8.70 -0.22
N LYS A 59 5.09 -8.31 0.71
CA LYS A 59 3.67 -8.69 0.67
C LYS A 59 2.81 -7.65 -0.05
N ILE A 60 2.13 -8.09 -1.11
CA ILE A 60 1.26 -7.29 -1.97
C ILE A 60 -0.21 -7.55 -1.60
N PRO A 61 -1.08 -6.51 -1.56
CA PRO A 61 -0.78 -5.12 -1.89
C PRO A 61 -0.02 -4.37 -0.78
N ILE A 62 0.82 -3.42 -1.20
CA ILE A 62 1.39 -2.39 -0.31
C ILE A 62 0.25 -1.46 0.11
N VAL A 63 0.16 -1.21 1.42
CA VAL A 63 -0.95 -0.45 2.00
C VAL A 63 -0.60 1.03 2.01
N LEU A 64 -1.48 1.83 1.42
CA LEU A 64 -1.46 3.29 1.43
C LEU A 64 -2.50 3.74 2.45
N GLU A 65 -2.06 3.94 3.69
CA GLU A 65 -2.95 4.24 4.81
C GLU A 65 -3.28 5.73 4.85
N ILE A 66 -4.56 6.06 4.74
CA ILE A 66 -5.08 7.42 4.91
C ILE A 66 -5.74 7.46 6.28
N ASP A 67 -5.16 8.21 7.19
CA ASP A 67 -5.63 8.32 8.56
C ASP A 67 -6.24 9.71 8.80
N ALA A 68 -7.49 9.75 9.26
CA ALA A 68 -8.22 10.99 9.55
C ALA A 68 -7.61 11.80 10.71
N SER A 69 -6.78 11.19 11.56
CA SER A 69 -6.02 11.87 12.62
C SER A 69 -4.76 12.57 12.14
N LEU A 70 -4.30 12.26 10.92
CA LEU A 70 -3.16 12.93 10.30
C LEU A 70 -3.62 14.18 9.55
N GLU A 71 -2.66 15.05 9.20
CA GLU A 71 -2.94 16.20 8.34
C GLU A 71 -3.64 15.76 7.04
N SER A 72 -4.64 16.54 6.63
CA SER A 72 -5.45 16.25 5.45
C SER A 72 -4.60 15.92 4.22
N GLY A 73 -4.78 14.71 3.68
CA GLY A 73 -4.08 14.27 2.48
C GLY A 73 -2.72 13.60 2.74
N THR A 74 -2.37 13.35 4.01
CA THR A 74 -1.23 12.51 4.39
C THR A 74 -1.55 11.04 4.14
N VAL A 75 -0.59 10.33 3.56
CA VAL A 75 -0.61 8.88 3.39
C VAL A 75 0.57 8.28 4.12
N LYS A 76 0.28 7.33 5.01
CA LYS A 76 1.28 6.54 5.73
C LYS A 76 1.53 5.22 5.01
N ILE A 77 2.79 4.87 4.83
CA ILE A 77 3.26 3.55 4.42
C ILE A 77 4.01 2.96 5.61
N SER A 78 3.76 1.69 5.91
CA SER A 78 4.40 0.98 7.02
C SER A 78 5.05 -0.31 6.53
N GLY A 79 6.19 -0.65 7.13
CA GLY A 79 7.02 -1.80 6.77
C GLY A 79 8.32 -1.36 6.09
N ARG A 80 9.45 -1.96 6.52
CA ARG A 80 10.79 -1.54 6.06
C ARG A 80 10.95 -1.69 4.54
N GLU A 81 10.51 -2.80 3.99
CA GLU A 81 10.63 -3.07 2.55
C GLU A 81 9.64 -2.24 1.73
N GLU A 82 8.41 -2.07 2.21
CA GLU A 82 7.43 -1.17 1.61
C GLU A 82 7.96 0.27 1.54
N VAL A 83 8.54 0.77 2.64
CA VAL A 83 9.15 2.10 2.70
C VAL A 83 10.29 2.24 1.69
N LYS A 84 11.20 1.27 1.65
CA LYS A 84 12.33 1.27 0.70
C LYS A 84 11.86 1.35 -0.75
N VAL A 85 10.92 0.50 -1.14
CA VAL A 85 10.38 0.46 -2.50
C VAL A 85 9.69 1.78 -2.86
N ILE A 86 8.82 2.30 -1.99
CA ILE A 86 8.07 3.52 -2.27
C ILE A 86 8.99 4.73 -2.38
N SER A 87 9.97 4.86 -1.51
CA SER A 87 10.94 5.94 -1.58
C SER A 87 11.83 5.88 -2.83
N LYS A 88 12.25 4.67 -3.27
CA LYS A 88 12.93 4.51 -4.57
C LYS A 88 12.06 4.99 -5.75
N ILE A 89 10.75 4.69 -5.73
CA ILE A 89 9.80 5.18 -6.74
C ILE A 89 9.68 6.72 -6.72
N LEU A 90 9.81 7.31 -5.54
CA LEU A 90 9.81 8.76 -5.37
C LEU A 90 11.16 9.42 -5.69
N GLY A 91 12.17 8.64 -6.07
CA GLY A 91 13.52 9.14 -6.34
C GLY A 91 14.23 9.66 -5.09
N ARG A 92 13.86 9.17 -3.90
CA ARG A 92 14.51 9.53 -2.64
C ARG A 92 15.70 8.60 -2.39
N ASP A 93 16.84 9.19 -2.05
CA ASP A 93 17.99 8.42 -1.60
C ASP A 93 17.72 7.85 -0.20
N ILE A 94 17.76 6.53 -0.07
CA ILE A 94 17.70 5.86 1.22
C ILE A 94 18.91 4.95 1.35
N SER A 95 19.54 4.97 2.52
CA SER A 95 20.53 3.96 2.88
C SER A 95 19.95 2.54 2.73
N PRO A 96 20.67 1.60 2.09
CA PRO A 96 20.30 0.19 2.09
C PRO A 96 20.10 -0.39 3.50
N PHE A 97 20.80 0.19 4.48
CA PHE A 97 20.77 -0.16 5.90
C PHE A 97 19.73 0.64 6.70
N SER A 98 18.89 1.44 6.03
CA SER A 98 17.84 2.17 6.73
C SER A 98 16.88 1.21 7.44
N GLU A 99 16.66 1.50 8.72
CA GLU A 99 15.71 0.79 9.58
C GLU A 99 14.35 1.47 9.63
N GLU A 100 14.17 2.57 8.88
CA GLU A 100 12.90 3.28 8.78
C GLU A 100 11.79 2.34 8.32
N SER A 101 10.79 2.19 9.18
CA SER A 101 9.63 1.33 8.94
C SER A 101 8.36 2.12 8.68
N THR A 102 8.44 3.44 8.63
CA THR A 102 7.31 4.33 8.37
C THR A 102 7.72 5.44 7.43
N LEU A 103 6.90 5.70 6.41
CA LEU A 103 7.05 6.80 5.47
C LEU A 103 5.74 7.56 5.36
N TYR A 104 5.81 8.88 5.45
CA TYR A 104 4.67 9.76 5.17
C TYR A 104 4.89 10.44 3.83
N ILE A 105 3.85 10.42 3.00
CA ILE A 105 3.83 11.07 1.69
C ILE A 105 2.56 11.90 1.54
N TYR A 106 2.60 12.89 0.68
CA TYR A 106 1.45 13.75 0.41
C TYR A 106 0.85 13.50 -0.99
N LYS A 107 -0.26 14.18 -1.29
CA LYS A 107 -1.02 14.03 -2.55
C LYS A 107 -0.17 14.06 -3.83
N PRO A 108 0.85 14.94 -4.01
CA PRO A 108 1.68 14.92 -5.23
C PRO A 108 2.47 13.61 -5.39
N GLU A 109 3.05 13.11 -4.29
CA GLU A 109 3.86 11.90 -4.25
C GLU A 109 3.00 10.66 -4.38
N LEU A 110 1.83 10.66 -3.75
CA LEU A 110 0.83 9.62 -3.93
C LEU A 110 0.47 9.44 -5.41
N LYS A 111 0.34 10.53 -6.18
CA LYS A 111 0.08 10.44 -7.63
C LYS A 111 1.23 9.75 -8.37
N ILE A 112 2.47 10.00 -7.97
CA ILE A 112 3.65 9.34 -8.55
C ILE A 112 3.62 7.84 -8.22
N VAL A 113 3.40 7.48 -6.96
CA VAL A 113 3.28 6.08 -6.53
C VAL A 113 2.18 5.35 -7.31
N ARG A 114 0.97 5.92 -7.37
CA ARG A 114 -0.17 5.32 -8.06
C ARG A 114 -0.03 5.26 -9.57
N ARG A 115 0.83 6.09 -10.17
CA ARG A 115 1.18 6.00 -11.59
C ARG A 115 2.01 4.74 -11.87
N HIS A 116 2.94 4.41 -10.98
CA HIS A 116 3.83 3.25 -11.11
C HIS A 116 3.17 1.96 -10.64
N LEU A 117 2.46 1.99 -9.51
CA LEU A 117 1.92 0.81 -8.83
C LEU A 117 0.39 0.87 -8.59
N PRO A 118 -0.44 1.05 -9.63
CA PRO A 118 -1.89 1.15 -9.45
C PRO A 118 -2.58 -0.15 -9.00
N THR A 119 -1.99 -1.33 -9.26
CA THR A 119 -2.60 -2.63 -8.92
C THR A 119 -1.92 -3.33 -7.75
N THR A 120 -0.63 -3.07 -7.51
CA THR A 120 0.11 -3.63 -6.36
C THR A 120 0.01 -2.79 -5.09
N THR A 121 -0.76 -1.70 -5.09
CA THR A 121 -1.08 -0.90 -3.91
C THR A 121 -2.58 -0.84 -3.64
N VAL A 122 -2.95 -0.70 -2.36
CA VAL A 122 -4.35 -0.56 -1.92
C VAL A 122 -4.48 0.57 -0.91
N TYR A 123 -5.57 1.32 -0.97
CA TYR A 123 -5.91 2.31 0.04
C TYR A 123 -6.53 1.64 1.26
N LEU A 124 -6.06 2.01 2.45
CA LEU A 124 -6.72 1.68 3.72
C LEU A 124 -7.10 3.00 4.39
N PHE A 125 -8.40 3.21 4.60
CA PHE A 125 -8.87 4.37 5.33
C PHE A 125 -9.00 4.01 6.80
N ARG A 126 -8.24 4.70 7.66
CA ARG A 126 -8.39 4.63 9.11
C ARG A 126 -9.10 5.87 9.61
N MET A 127 -10.10 5.67 10.45
CA MET A 127 -10.59 6.73 11.32
C MET A 127 -9.69 6.75 12.54
N GLY A 128 -9.27 7.94 12.98
CA GLY A 128 -8.68 8.10 14.30
C GLY A 128 -9.61 7.58 15.39
N PRO A 129 -9.12 7.38 16.63
CA PRO A 129 -9.98 7.02 17.75
C PRO A 129 -11.13 8.03 17.86
N VAL A 130 -12.38 7.55 17.99
CA VAL A 130 -13.44 8.37 18.56
C VAL A 130 -13.03 8.58 19.99
N ILE A 131 -12.65 9.80 20.33
CA ILE A 131 -12.62 10.20 21.72
C ILE A 131 -14.10 10.42 22.06
N GLU A 132 -14.69 9.49 22.81
CA GLU A 132 -16.03 9.63 23.39
C GLU A 132 -16.05 10.75 24.45
#